data_AF-A0AAE1MY65-F1
#
_entry.id   AF-A0AAE1MY65-F1
#
_cell.length_a   1.000
_cell.length_b   1.000
_cell.length_c   1.000
_cell.angle_alpha   90.00
_cell.angle_beta   90.00
_cell.angle_gamma   90.00
#
_symmetry.space_group_name_H-M   'P 1'
#
loop_
_entity.id
_entity.type
_entity.pdbx_description
1 polymer ?
#
loop_
_entity_poly.entity_id
_entity_poly.type
_entity_poly.pdbx_seq_one_letter_code
_entity_poly.pdbx_strand_id
1 'polypeptide(L)'
;MEEDDDYVEYVLVAKRRAMEAQKALERRGKASSMVNGDSEKSSRVAEVKPSLLVKASQLKRDQLEISPTEQIVRQEKEMIENLSDRKTPMSIRELAKGITYTEPLGTGWKPPLPIRRMSEQQRDLIRKQWHIIVDGEDIPPPVKNFKDMRFLDTILNKLKAKGIVQPTPIQVQGLLVTLSGRPRVY
;
A
#
# COMPACT_ATOMS: atom_id res chain seq x y z
N MET A 1 -10.28 45.32 52.89
CA MET A 1 -10.28 45.41 51.42
C MET A 1 -8.84 45.16 50.98
N GLU A 2 -8.49 43.89 50.83
CA GLU A 2 -7.43 43.40 49.93
C GLU A 2 -8.18 43.00 48.65
N GLU A 3 -7.69 43.08 47.42
CA GLU A 3 -6.39 43.29 46.75
C GLU A 3 -6.77 43.71 45.32
N ASP A 4 -5.88 44.36 44.56
CA ASP A 4 -5.72 44.17 43.10
C ASP A 4 -4.74 45.23 42.56
N ASP A 5 -3.44 44.91 42.62
CA ASP A 5 -2.38 45.74 42.02
C ASP A 5 -1.33 44.86 41.29
N ASP A 6 -1.80 43.98 40.39
CA ASP A 6 -0.94 43.17 39.51
C ASP A 6 -1.24 43.45 38.03
N TYR A 7 -1.27 44.73 37.65
CA TYR A 7 -1.38 45.12 36.24
C TYR A 7 -0.04 44.98 35.53
N VAL A 8 0.13 43.88 34.78
CA VAL A 8 1.26 43.71 33.87
C VAL A 8 0.94 44.36 32.53
N GLU A 9 1.61 45.49 32.24
CA GLU A 9 1.45 46.22 30.98
C GLU A 9 1.68 45.30 29.77
N TYR A 10 0.63 45.13 28.95
CA TYR A 10 0.65 44.21 27.83
C TYR A 10 1.52 44.75 26.68
N VAL A 11 2.65 44.08 26.43
CA VAL A 11 3.53 44.37 25.29
C VAL A 11 3.21 43.43 24.13
N LEU A 12 2.88 44.00 22.97
CA LEU A 12 2.64 43.27 21.71
C LEU A 12 3.77 42.28 21.41
N VAL A 13 3.41 41.05 21.04
CA VAL A 13 4.34 39.92 20.83
C VAL A 13 5.46 40.26 19.83
N ALA A 14 5.16 41.07 18.82
CA ALA A 14 6.15 41.55 17.84
C ALA A 14 7.26 42.41 18.49
N LYS A 15 6.89 43.32 19.40
CA LYS A 15 7.87 44.15 20.15
C LYS A 15 8.73 43.29 21.08
N ARG A 16 8.14 42.26 21.71
CA ARG A 16 8.87 41.33 22.58
C ARG A 16 9.94 40.55 21.81
N ARG A 17 9.60 40.01 20.63
CA ARG A 17 10.56 39.32 19.75
C ARG A 17 11.67 40.24 19.24
N ALA A 18 11.35 41.49 18.89
CA ALA A 18 12.34 42.45 18.43
C ALA A 18 13.34 42.82 19.55
N MET A 19 12.86 43.03 20.78
CA MET A 19 13.74 43.30 21.93
C MET A 19 14.66 42.13 22.27
N GLU A 20 14.15 40.89 22.23
CA GLU A 20 14.98 39.70 22.48
C GLU A 20 16.07 39.53 21.41
N ALA A 21 15.75 39.79 20.14
CA ALA A 21 16.71 39.75 19.04
C ALA A 21 17.81 40.81 19.18
N GLN A 22 17.48 42.04 19.57
CA GLN A 22 18.47 43.10 19.82
C GLN A 22 19.36 42.74 21.02
N LYS A 23 18.77 42.28 22.13
CA LYS A 23 19.51 41.86 23.34
C LYS A 23 20.46 40.69 23.06
N ALA A 24 20.10 39.78 22.16
CA ALA A 24 20.97 38.70 21.70
C ALA A 24 22.14 39.22 20.86
N LEU A 25 21.93 40.23 20.02
CA LEU A 25 22.98 40.85 19.22
C LEU A 25 23.99 41.61 20.09
N GLU A 26 23.51 42.33 21.11
CA GLU A 26 24.34 43.05 22.07
C GLU A 26 25.23 42.11 22.90
N ARG A 27 24.69 40.97 23.34
CA ARG A 27 25.48 39.93 24.00
C ARG A 27 26.59 39.39 23.09
N ARG A 28 26.34 39.31 21.79
CA ARG A 28 27.34 38.88 20.79
C ARG A 28 28.43 39.93 20.58
N GLY A 29 28.09 41.22 20.61
CA GLY A 29 29.05 42.33 20.55
C GLY A 29 29.92 42.45 21.81
N LYS A 30 29.35 42.19 22.99
CA LYS A 30 30.09 42.23 24.27
C LYS A 30 31.06 41.05 24.44
N ALA A 31 30.74 39.89 23.85
CA ALA A 31 31.63 38.73 23.87
C ALA A 31 32.88 38.90 22.99
N SER A 32 32.88 39.81 22.01
CA SER A 32 34.04 40.05 21.15
C SER A 32 35.04 41.07 21.73
N SER A 33 34.73 41.76 22.83
CA SER A 33 35.61 42.78 23.43
C SER A 33 36.40 42.30 24.66
N MET A 34 36.30 41.02 25.04
CA MET A 34 36.97 40.44 26.22
C MET A 34 37.80 39.20 25.88
N VAL A 35 38.59 39.24 24.79
CA VAL A 35 39.67 38.26 24.56
C VAL A 35 40.87 38.99 23.97
N ASN A 36 41.67 39.60 24.84
CA ASN A 36 43.08 39.89 24.61
C ASN A 36 43.78 39.77 25.97
N GLY A 37 44.50 38.66 26.16
CA GLY A 37 45.24 38.34 27.37
C GLY A 37 45.82 36.92 27.29
N ASP A 38 47.15 36.85 27.22
CA ASP A 38 48.01 35.68 27.08
C ASP A 38 47.69 34.49 28.01
N SER A 39 47.93 33.26 27.52
CA SER A 39 49.05 32.40 27.97
C SER A 39 48.87 30.93 27.52
N GLU A 40 50.01 30.23 27.44
CA GLU A 40 50.28 29.03 26.66
C GLU A 40 49.78 27.68 27.23
N LYS A 41 49.67 26.71 26.31
CA LYS A 41 49.91 25.24 26.45
C LYS A 41 49.08 24.41 27.46
N SER A 42 48.12 23.66 26.93
CA SER A 42 47.92 22.25 27.35
C SER A 42 47.30 21.42 26.22
N SER A 43 48.07 20.47 25.71
CA SER A 43 47.67 19.48 24.72
C SER A 43 46.70 18.45 25.32
N ARG A 44 45.42 18.55 24.99
CA ARG A 44 44.47 17.43 25.02
C ARG A 44 43.63 17.53 23.76
N VAL A 45 43.75 16.55 22.86
CA VAL A 45 42.89 16.41 21.68
C VAL A 45 41.50 16.02 22.20
N ALA A 46 40.73 17.02 22.61
CA ALA A 46 39.31 16.86 22.86
C ALA A 46 38.66 16.68 21.48
N GLU A 47 38.12 15.48 21.22
CA GLU A 47 37.26 15.25 20.07
C GLU A 47 36.21 16.37 20.03
N VAL A 48 36.35 17.26 19.05
CA VAL A 48 35.41 18.36 18.81
C VAL A 48 34.16 17.71 18.24
N LYS A 49 33.28 17.24 19.13
CA LYS A 49 31.94 16.79 18.74
C LYS A 49 31.27 17.99 18.04
N PRO A 50 30.85 17.84 16.78
CA PRO A 50 30.25 18.96 16.06
C PRO A 50 29.04 19.47 16.85
N SER A 51 28.89 20.79 16.88
CA SER A 51 27.86 21.43 17.70
C SER A 51 26.49 20.84 17.38
N LEU A 52 25.62 20.81 18.38
CA LEU A 52 24.28 20.23 18.24
C LEU A 52 23.49 20.89 17.09
N LEU A 53 23.75 22.17 16.84
CA LEU A 53 23.24 22.92 15.69
C LEU A 53 23.84 22.45 14.35
N VAL A 54 25.14 22.16 14.30
CA VAL A 54 25.79 21.62 13.09
C VAL A 54 25.27 20.22 12.79
N LYS A 55 25.10 19.36 13.81
CA LYS A 55 24.47 18.05 13.66
C LYS A 55 23.02 18.15 13.19
N ALA A 56 22.23 19.07 13.75
CA ALA A 56 20.85 19.29 13.32
C ALA A 56 20.77 19.80 11.87
N SER A 57 21.73 20.63 11.46
CA SER A 57 21.84 21.13 10.08
C SER A 57 22.25 20.03 9.10
N GLN A 58 23.16 19.14 9.51
CA GLN A 58 23.59 17.99 8.71
C GLN A 58 22.46 16.97 8.60
N LEU A 59 21.79 16.61 9.71
CA LEU A 59 20.62 15.74 9.72
C LEU A 59 19.47 16.26 8.85
N LYS A 60 19.28 17.59 8.75
CA LYS A 60 18.30 18.20 7.83
C LYS A 60 18.73 18.22 6.37
N ARG A 61 20.04 18.20 6.07
CA ARG A 61 20.54 18.10 4.69
C ARG A 61 20.54 16.64 4.20
N ASP A 62 20.81 15.70 5.12
CA ASP A 62 20.80 14.26 4.85
C ASP A 62 19.37 13.70 4.84
N GLN A 63 18.43 14.36 5.54
CA GLN A 63 17.01 14.31 5.22
C GLN A 63 16.77 15.06 3.90
N LEU A 64 17.25 14.49 2.80
CA LEU A 64 16.64 14.76 1.50
C LEU A 64 15.14 14.61 1.71
N GLU A 65 14.38 15.68 1.42
CA GLU A 65 12.93 15.65 1.52
C GLU A 65 12.44 14.49 0.67
N ILE A 66 12.13 13.37 1.32
CA ILE A 66 11.53 12.23 0.66
C ILE A 66 10.24 12.80 0.10
N SER A 67 10.22 12.96 -1.22
CA SER A 67 9.10 13.60 -1.90
C SER A 67 7.82 12.94 -1.39
N PRO A 68 6.73 13.69 -1.18
CA PRO A 68 5.44 13.10 -0.82
C PRO A 68 5.10 11.88 -1.69
N THR A 69 5.51 11.93 -2.96
CA THR A 69 5.38 10.83 -3.93
C THR A 69 6.17 9.58 -3.55
N GLU A 70 7.40 9.71 -3.04
CA GLU A 70 8.25 8.58 -2.69
C GLU A 70 7.82 7.91 -1.37
N GLN A 71 7.25 8.68 -0.43
CA GLN A 71 6.58 8.11 0.75
C GLN A 71 5.35 7.30 0.37
N ILE A 72 4.52 7.81 -0.55
CA ILE A 72 3.35 7.09 -1.07
C ILE A 72 3.79 5.78 -1.74
N VAL A 73 4.81 5.84 -2.61
CA VAL A 73 5.33 4.64 -3.29
C VAL A 73 5.86 3.60 -2.28
N ARG A 74 6.54 4.03 -1.21
CA ARG A 74 7.00 3.10 -0.15
C ARG A 74 5.84 2.49 0.62
N GLN A 75 4.83 3.28 0.99
CA GLN A 75 3.63 2.80 1.68
C GLN A 75 2.80 1.86 0.80
N GLU A 76 2.65 2.16 -0.49
CA GLU A 76 2.00 1.28 -1.46
C GLU A 76 2.76 -0.04 -1.62
N LYS A 77 4.10 0.02 -1.69
CA LYS A 77 4.94 -1.18 -1.78
C LYS A 77 4.82 -2.06 -0.54
N GLU A 78 4.85 -1.47 0.65
CA GLU A 78 4.67 -2.18 1.92
C GLU A 78 3.26 -2.80 2.04
N MET A 79 2.23 -2.09 1.56
CA MET A 79 0.87 -2.62 1.51
C MET A 79 0.76 -3.84 0.59
N ILE A 80 1.40 -3.80 -0.59
CA ILE A 80 1.43 -4.91 -1.56
C ILE A 80 2.20 -6.11 -0.99
N GLU A 81 3.33 -5.87 -0.32
CA GLU A 81 4.15 -6.93 0.28
C GLU A 81 3.44 -7.65 1.44
N ASN A 82 2.69 -6.90 2.25
CA ASN A 82 1.89 -7.47 3.34
C ASN A 82 0.63 -8.21 2.86
N LEU A 83 0.18 -7.97 1.63
CA LEU A 83 -0.82 -8.78 0.93
C LEU A 83 -0.14 -10.05 0.37
N SER A 84 0.33 -10.91 1.27
CA SER A 84 0.89 -12.23 0.91
C SER A 84 0.12 -12.93 -0.23
N ASP A 85 0.87 -13.56 -1.13
CA ASP A 85 0.51 -14.01 -2.49
C ASP A 85 -0.65 -15.01 -2.64
N ARG A 86 -1.42 -15.33 -1.59
CA ARG A 86 -2.46 -16.38 -1.65
C ARG A 86 -3.70 -16.09 -0.82
N LYS A 87 -4.13 -14.83 -0.74
CA LYS A 87 -5.45 -14.56 -0.16
C LYS A 87 -6.52 -14.93 -1.18
N THR A 88 -7.27 -15.99 -0.90
CA THR A 88 -8.49 -16.33 -1.63
C THR A 88 -9.38 -15.09 -1.71
N PRO A 89 -10.07 -14.85 -2.84
CA PRO A 89 -10.97 -13.71 -2.98
C PRO A 89 -12.19 -13.93 -2.08
N MET A 90 -12.03 -13.64 -0.80
CA MET A 90 -13.08 -13.70 0.21
C MET A 90 -13.86 -12.39 0.20
N SER A 91 -15.15 -12.48 0.47
CA SER A 91 -15.99 -11.29 0.64
C SER A 91 -15.57 -10.50 1.88
N ILE A 92 -15.69 -9.16 1.84
CA ILE A 92 -15.46 -8.28 3.00
C ILE A 92 -16.29 -8.75 4.22
N ARG A 93 -17.51 -9.24 3.96
CA ARG A 93 -18.40 -9.78 4.98
C ARG A 93 -17.86 -11.07 5.61
N GLU A 94 -17.24 -11.93 4.82
CA GLU A 94 -16.65 -13.20 5.29
C GLU A 94 -15.40 -12.93 6.12
N LEU A 95 -14.56 -12.00 5.67
CA LEU A 95 -13.38 -11.53 6.40
C LEU A 95 -13.76 -10.95 7.77
N ALA A 96 -14.76 -10.07 7.82
CA ALA A 96 -15.20 -9.44 9.07
C ALA A 96 -15.81 -10.45 10.06
N LYS A 97 -16.38 -11.55 9.57
CA LYS A 97 -17.01 -12.59 10.39
C LYS A 97 -16.09 -13.77 10.69
N GLY A 98 -14.86 -13.77 10.19
CA GLY A 98 -13.92 -14.89 10.35
C GLY A 98 -14.44 -16.21 9.79
N ILE A 99 -15.30 -16.17 8.75
CA ILE A 99 -15.91 -17.38 8.19
C ILE A 99 -14.87 -18.07 7.28
N THR A 100 -14.48 -19.28 7.65
CA THR A 100 -13.62 -20.14 6.85
C THR A 100 -14.41 -21.32 6.30
N TYR A 101 -14.50 -21.44 4.98
CA TYR A 101 -15.10 -22.60 4.33
C TYR A 101 -14.05 -23.71 4.21
N THR A 102 -14.25 -24.80 4.96
CA THR A 102 -13.35 -25.97 4.95
C THR A 102 -13.69 -26.98 3.87
N GLU A 103 -14.96 -27.05 3.44
CA GLU A 103 -15.43 -28.07 2.52
C GLU A 103 -15.82 -27.49 1.14
N PRO A 104 -15.44 -28.17 0.04
CA PRO A 104 -15.94 -27.86 -1.29
C PRO A 104 -17.45 -27.93 -1.42
N LEU A 105 -18.03 -27.02 -2.21
CA LEU A 105 -19.44 -27.10 -2.56
C LEU A 105 -19.65 -28.27 -3.52
N GLY A 106 -20.48 -29.24 -3.12
CA GLY A 106 -20.92 -30.30 -4.02
C GLY A 106 -21.75 -29.71 -5.16
N THR A 107 -21.24 -29.73 -6.39
CA THR A 107 -21.98 -29.28 -7.58
C THR A 107 -22.24 -30.44 -8.54
N GLY A 108 -23.42 -30.44 -9.15
CA GLY A 108 -23.78 -31.38 -10.23
C GLY A 108 -23.39 -30.88 -11.63
N TRP A 109 -22.72 -29.74 -11.72
CA TRP A 109 -22.43 -29.12 -13.00
C TRP A 109 -21.35 -29.91 -13.75
N LYS A 110 -21.62 -30.17 -15.04
CA LYS A 110 -20.68 -30.80 -15.96
C LYS A 110 -20.73 -30.08 -17.29
N PRO A 111 -19.59 -29.81 -17.95
CA PRO A 111 -19.59 -29.17 -19.25
C PRO A 111 -20.25 -30.08 -20.31
N PRO A 112 -20.73 -29.52 -21.43
CA PRO A 112 -21.22 -30.27 -22.58
C PRO A 112 -20.20 -31.31 -23.10
N LEU A 113 -20.72 -32.39 -23.70
CA LEU A 113 -19.90 -33.51 -24.20
C LEU A 113 -18.75 -33.09 -25.15
N PRO A 114 -18.94 -32.18 -26.12
CA PRO A 114 -17.85 -31.79 -27.02
C PRO A 114 -16.66 -31.17 -26.28
N ILE A 115 -16.92 -30.38 -25.24
CA ILE A 115 -15.91 -29.71 -24.43
C ILE A 115 -15.20 -30.73 -23.52
N ARG A 116 -15.96 -31.68 -22.96
CA ARG A 116 -15.39 -32.77 -22.16
C ARG A 116 -14.46 -33.67 -22.97
N ARG A 117 -14.77 -33.91 -24.24
CA ARG A 117 -13.97 -34.73 -25.16
C ARG A 117 -12.83 -33.96 -25.83
N MET A 118 -12.69 -32.66 -25.57
CA MET A 118 -11.59 -31.85 -26.10
C MET A 118 -10.26 -32.42 -25.61
N SER A 119 -9.31 -32.59 -26.54
CA SER A 119 -7.95 -33.05 -26.24
C SER A 119 -7.19 -32.05 -25.37
N GLU A 120 -6.19 -32.50 -24.62
CA GLU A 120 -5.37 -31.61 -23.79
C GLU A 120 -4.64 -30.55 -24.62
N GLN A 121 -4.11 -30.93 -25.79
CA GLN A 121 -3.48 -30.00 -26.72
C GLN A 121 -4.42 -28.85 -27.13
N GLN A 122 -5.69 -29.15 -27.41
CA GLN A 122 -6.68 -28.13 -27.72
C GLN A 122 -6.96 -27.23 -26.51
N ARG A 123 -7.05 -27.79 -25.29
CA ARG A 123 -7.24 -27.00 -24.06
C ARG A 123 -6.06 -26.04 -23.85
N ASP A 124 -4.85 -26.51 -24.06
CA ASP A 124 -3.63 -25.72 -23.87
C ASP A 124 -3.45 -24.66 -24.94
N LEU A 125 -3.84 -24.94 -26.19
CA LEU A 125 -3.88 -23.92 -27.25
C LEU A 125 -4.83 -22.77 -26.87
N ILE A 126 -5.98 -23.08 -26.29
CA ILE A 126 -6.94 -22.06 -25.83
C ILE A 126 -6.34 -21.25 -24.69
N ARG A 127 -5.73 -21.91 -23.70
CA ARG A 127 -5.06 -21.23 -22.57
C ARG A 127 -3.95 -20.32 -23.05
N LYS A 128 -3.09 -20.79 -23.97
CA LYS A 128 -2.02 -19.99 -24.58
C LYS A 128 -2.55 -18.79 -25.35
N GLN A 129 -3.57 -19.00 -26.19
CA GLN A 129 -4.18 -17.92 -26.99
C GLN A 129 -4.74 -16.79 -26.09
N TRP A 130 -5.22 -17.12 -24.90
CA TRP A 130 -5.85 -16.17 -23.98
C TRP A 130 -4.93 -15.81 -22.80
N HIS A 131 -3.65 -16.18 -22.86
CA HIS A 131 -2.64 -15.96 -21.83
C HIS A 131 -3.08 -16.43 -20.42
N ILE A 132 -3.81 -17.54 -20.36
CA ILE A 132 -4.31 -18.13 -19.12
C ILE A 132 -3.24 -19.08 -18.56
N ILE A 133 -2.77 -18.79 -17.37
CA ILE A 133 -1.92 -19.69 -16.58
C ILE A 133 -2.85 -20.39 -15.58
N VAL A 134 -2.74 -21.72 -15.51
CA VAL A 134 -3.50 -22.54 -14.57
C VAL A 134 -2.54 -23.40 -13.79
N ASP A 135 -2.78 -23.47 -12.49
CA ASP A 135 -2.07 -24.33 -11.55
C ASP A 135 -3.11 -25.13 -10.75
N GLY A 136 -2.76 -26.36 -10.37
CA GLY A 136 -3.63 -27.29 -9.65
C GLY A 136 -4.12 -28.49 -10.48
N GLU A 137 -4.82 -29.39 -9.79
CA GLU A 137 -5.26 -30.67 -10.33
C GLU A 137 -6.73 -30.65 -10.80
N ASP A 138 -7.02 -31.45 -11.83
CA ASP A 138 -8.36 -31.67 -12.41
C ASP A 138 -9.10 -30.34 -12.69
N ILE A 139 -8.42 -29.53 -13.52
CA ILE A 139 -8.88 -28.24 -14.01
C ILE A 139 -9.90 -28.46 -15.13
N PRO A 140 -11.11 -27.85 -15.05
CA PRO A 140 -12.11 -28.00 -16.10
C PRO A 140 -11.63 -27.45 -17.45
N PRO A 141 -12.09 -28.00 -18.58
CA PRO A 141 -11.68 -27.55 -19.91
C PRO A 141 -12.18 -26.12 -20.19
N PRO A 142 -11.36 -25.22 -20.80
CA PRO A 142 -11.75 -23.84 -21.06
C PRO A 142 -12.91 -23.73 -22.05
N VAL A 143 -13.83 -22.78 -21.82
CA VAL A 143 -15.05 -22.60 -22.61
C VAL A 143 -15.10 -21.18 -23.17
N LYS A 144 -15.13 -21.07 -24.50
CA LYS A 144 -15.08 -19.78 -25.21
C LYS A 144 -16.43 -19.04 -25.28
N ASN A 145 -17.55 -19.74 -25.08
CA ASN A 145 -18.88 -19.17 -25.27
C ASN A 145 -19.76 -19.36 -24.03
N PHE A 146 -20.57 -18.36 -23.67
CA PHE A 146 -21.50 -18.48 -22.54
C PHE A 146 -22.55 -19.58 -22.70
N LYS A 147 -23.00 -19.84 -23.93
CA LYS A 147 -23.98 -20.91 -24.24
C LYS A 147 -23.44 -22.29 -23.82
N ASP A 148 -22.14 -22.49 -24.02
CA ASP A 148 -21.45 -23.74 -23.75
C ASP A 148 -21.14 -23.94 -22.25
N MET A 149 -21.36 -22.91 -21.42
CA MET A 149 -21.24 -22.98 -19.96
C MET A 149 -22.50 -23.52 -19.26
N ARG A 150 -23.59 -23.79 -20.02
CA ARG A 150 -24.90 -24.27 -19.49
C ARG A 150 -25.59 -23.29 -18.52
N PHE A 151 -25.48 -21.99 -18.78
CA PHE A 151 -26.33 -21.02 -18.10
C PHE A 151 -27.77 -21.08 -18.58
N LEU A 152 -28.71 -20.69 -17.71
CA LEU A 152 -30.11 -20.50 -18.07
C LEU A 152 -30.25 -19.43 -19.17
N ASP A 153 -31.22 -19.62 -20.07
CA ASP A 153 -31.47 -18.68 -21.17
C ASP A 153 -31.77 -17.26 -20.68
N THR A 154 -32.39 -17.12 -19.51
CA THR A 154 -32.65 -15.82 -18.88
C THR A 154 -31.35 -15.07 -18.56
N ILE A 155 -30.29 -15.76 -18.15
CA ILE A 155 -28.97 -15.17 -17.89
C ILE A 155 -28.30 -14.81 -19.22
N LEU A 156 -28.34 -15.71 -20.20
CA LEU A 156 -27.78 -15.46 -21.53
C LEU A 156 -28.42 -14.24 -22.21
N ASN A 157 -29.73 -14.08 -22.09
CA ASN A 157 -30.46 -12.92 -22.62
C ASN A 157 -30.07 -11.63 -21.90
N LYS A 158 -29.92 -11.65 -20.57
CA LYS A 158 -29.45 -10.49 -19.81
C LYS A 158 -28.01 -10.10 -20.16
N LEU A 159 -27.12 -11.07 -20.37
CA LEU A 159 -25.73 -10.81 -20.79
C LEU A 159 -25.70 -10.13 -22.16
N LYS A 160 -26.47 -10.64 -23.13
CA LYS A 160 -26.63 -10.03 -24.45
C LYS A 160 -27.21 -8.62 -24.38
N ALA A 161 -28.24 -8.41 -23.56
CA ALA A 161 -28.85 -7.08 -23.38
C ALA A 161 -27.86 -6.06 -22.80
N LYS A 162 -26.87 -6.53 -22.02
CA LYS A 162 -25.76 -5.70 -21.51
C LYS A 162 -24.59 -5.56 -22.50
N GLY A 163 -24.71 -6.08 -23.72
CA GLY A 163 -23.63 -6.07 -24.72
C GLY A 163 -22.50 -7.05 -24.43
N ILE A 164 -22.65 -7.96 -23.47
CA ILE A 164 -21.63 -8.95 -23.11
C ILE A 164 -21.87 -10.21 -23.95
N VAL A 165 -21.23 -10.25 -25.12
CA VAL A 165 -21.41 -11.35 -26.09
C VAL A 165 -20.45 -12.51 -25.82
N GLN A 166 -19.24 -12.22 -25.35
CA GLN A 166 -18.19 -13.22 -25.10
C GLN A 166 -17.61 -13.11 -23.69
N PRO A 167 -17.20 -14.22 -23.07
CA PRO A 167 -16.51 -14.21 -21.79
C PRO A 167 -15.14 -13.55 -21.93
N THR A 168 -14.72 -12.86 -20.87
CA THR A 168 -13.35 -12.37 -20.75
C THR A 168 -12.36 -13.54 -20.53
N PRO A 169 -11.04 -13.34 -20.73
CA PRO A 169 -10.06 -14.41 -20.52
C PRO A 169 -10.12 -15.09 -19.16
N ILE A 170 -10.30 -14.32 -18.09
CA ILE A 170 -10.46 -14.88 -16.76
C ILE A 170 -11.76 -15.67 -16.60
N GLN A 171 -12.83 -15.27 -17.31
CA GLN A 171 -14.14 -15.94 -17.24
C GLN A 171 -14.16 -17.28 -17.99
N VAL A 172 -13.38 -17.41 -19.08
CA VAL A 172 -13.26 -18.66 -19.86
C VAL A 172 -12.89 -19.86 -19.00
N GLN A 173 -12.11 -19.62 -17.94
CA GLN A 173 -11.64 -20.66 -17.02
C GLN A 173 -12.24 -20.49 -15.63
N GLY A 174 -12.20 -19.28 -15.06
CA GLY A 174 -12.58 -19.00 -13.68
C GLY A 174 -14.04 -19.37 -13.38
N LEU A 175 -14.97 -19.05 -14.29
CA LEU A 175 -16.37 -19.42 -14.10
C LEU A 175 -16.56 -20.94 -14.06
N LEU A 176 -15.79 -21.70 -14.83
CA LEU A 176 -15.91 -23.16 -14.86
C LEU A 176 -15.37 -23.79 -13.59
N VAL A 177 -14.30 -23.24 -13.03
CA VAL A 177 -13.76 -23.64 -11.73
C VAL A 177 -14.82 -23.40 -10.65
N THR A 178 -15.44 -22.22 -10.63
CA THR A 178 -16.53 -21.91 -9.69
C THR A 178 -17.73 -22.84 -9.86
N LEU A 179 -18.18 -23.06 -11.10
CA LEU A 179 -19.32 -23.92 -11.40
C LEU A 179 -19.07 -25.38 -11.04
N SER A 180 -17.82 -25.84 -11.13
CA SER A 180 -17.41 -27.19 -10.72
C SER A 180 -17.36 -27.39 -9.20
N GLY A 181 -17.58 -26.33 -8.41
CA GLY A 181 -17.70 -26.43 -6.95
C GLY A 181 -16.36 -26.53 -6.21
N ARG A 182 -15.24 -26.18 -6.85
CA ARG A 182 -13.92 -26.28 -6.21
C ARG A 182 -13.50 -25.00 -5.50
N PRO A 183 -13.28 -25.08 -4.19
CA PRO A 183 -12.03 -24.74 -3.54
C PRO A 183 -11.17 -26.01 -3.42
N ARG A 184 -10.05 -26.07 -4.14
CA ARG A 184 -8.95 -26.98 -3.78
C ARG A 184 -7.71 -26.12 -3.65
N VAL A 185 -7.60 -25.50 -2.49
CA VAL A 185 -6.31 -25.02 -2.00
C VAL A 185 -5.89 -26.08 -0.99
N TYR A 186 -4.92 -26.92 -1.36
CA TYR A 186 -4.08 -27.61 -0.38
C TYR A 186 -2.87 -26.73 -0.09
#